data_AF-A0A089IPD7-F1
#
_entry.id   AF-A0A089IPD7-F1
#
_cell.length_a   1.000
_cell.length_b   1.000
_cell.length_c   1.000
_cell.angle_alpha   90.00
_cell.angle_beta   90.00
_cell.angle_gamma   90.00
#
_symmetry.space_group_name_H-M   'P 1'
#
loop_
_entity.id
_entity.type
_entity.pdbx_description
1 polymer ?
#
loop_
_entity_poly.entity_id
_entity_poly.type
_entity_poly.pdbx_seq_one_letter_code
_entity_poly.pdbx_strand_id
1 'polypeptide(L)'
;MQQKIISLEDRVLRLSICKSSNGNYPYYDFILSYGITPDQQTRINRLFMALSERLAGNTLPFGLKEESYSTDFLFSDKPIQLDDVKNAITNIWPVTDDDLPLSLVKAMKEQGIQIQICDYLLSQA
;
A
#
# COMPACT_ATOMS: atom_id res chain seq x y z
N MET A 1 3.40 19.30 -18.93
CA MET A 1 2.31 18.76 -19.77
C MET A 1 2.29 17.23 -19.75
N GLN A 2 3.42 16.56 -20.00
CA GLN A 2 3.55 15.10 -19.93
C GLN A 2 3.06 14.46 -18.62
N GLN A 3 3.42 15.00 -17.45
CA GLN A 3 2.94 14.45 -16.16
C GLN A 3 1.41 14.46 -16.02
N LYS A 4 0.74 15.47 -16.59
CA LYS A 4 -0.74 15.53 -16.58
C LYS A 4 -1.35 14.46 -17.48
N ILE A 5 -0.72 14.17 -18.62
CA ILE A 5 -1.15 13.11 -19.55
C ILE A 5 -1.01 11.75 -18.88
N ILE A 6 0.15 11.45 -18.27
CA ILE A 6 0.39 10.21 -17.54
C ILE A 6 -0.65 10.01 -16.42
N SER A 7 -0.96 11.07 -15.66
CA SER A 7 -1.98 11.00 -14.60
C SER A 7 -3.39 10.76 -15.15
N LEU A 8 -3.74 11.34 -16.30
CA LEU A 8 -5.03 11.12 -16.96
C LEU A 8 -5.15 9.69 -17.51
N GLU A 9 -4.11 9.18 -18.16
CA GLU A 9 -4.05 7.81 -18.68
C GLU A 9 -4.23 6.79 -17.54
N ASP A 10 -3.52 6.99 -16.43
CA ASP A 10 -3.65 6.14 -15.24
C ASP A 10 -5.06 6.19 -14.64
N ARG A 11 -5.68 7.37 -14.53
CA ARG A 11 -7.07 7.49 -14.07
C ARG A 11 -8.05 6.78 -14.99
N VAL A 12 -7.91 6.93 -16.30
CA VAL A 12 -8.77 6.26 -17.29
C VAL A 12 -8.61 4.74 -17.21
N LEU A 13 -7.38 4.25 -17.09
CA LEU A 13 -7.10 2.82 -16.92
C LEU A 13 -7.75 2.26 -15.65
N ARG A 14 -7.62 2.95 -14.52
CA ARG A 14 -8.25 2.49 -13.28
C ARG A 14 -9.77 2.55 -13.36
N LEU A 15 -10.33 3.58 -13.98
CA LEU A 15 -11.79 3.69 -14.17
C LEU A 15 -12.33 2.55 -15.03
N SER A 16 -11.59 2.14 -16.06
CA SER A 16 -11.99 0.99 -16.88
C SER A 16 -11.95 -0.31 -16.09
N ILE A 17 -10.98 -0.46 -15.17
CA ILE A 17 -10.94 -1.61 -14.25
C ILE A 17 -12.13 -1.55 -13.28
N CYS A 18 -12.36 -0.44 -12.58
CA CYS A 18 -13.29 -0.46 -11.44
C CYS A 18 -14.76 -0.21 -11.80
N LYS A 19 -15.03 0.52 -12.88
CA LYS A 19 -16.40 0.94 -13.25
C LYS A 19 -16.90 0.30 -14.54
N SER A 20 -16.00 -0.12 -15.43
CA SER A 20 -16.39 -0.78 -16.69
C SER A 20 -16.33 -2.30 -16.63
N SER A 21 -15.55 -2.88 -15.72
CA SER A 21 -15.58 -4.32 -15.48
C SER A 21 -16.60 -4.61 -14.36
N ASN A 22 -17.54 -5.54 -14.59
CA ASN A 22 -18.67 -5.86 -13.69
C ASN A 22 -18.25 -6.47 -12.33
N GLY A 23 -17.02 -6.22 -11.85
CA GLY A 23 -16.48 -6.75 -10.60
C GLY A 23 -16.38 -5.68 -9.50
N ASN A 24 -16.29 -6.14 -8.26
CA ASN A 24 -16.00 -5.29 -7.11
C ASN A 24 -14.48 -5.18 -6.93
N TYR A 25 -13.91 -3.99 -7.15
CA TYR A 25 -12.46 -3.73 -7.06
C TYR A 25 -12.15 -2.68 -5.99
N PRO A 26 -12.33 -3.01 -4.69
CA PRO A 26 -12.27 -2.03 -3.61
C PRO A 26 -10.90 -1.36 -3.48
N TYR A 27 -9.79 -2.06 -3.73
CA TYR A 27 -8.45 -1.45 -3.70
C TYR A 27 -8.23 -0.45 -4.83
N TYR A 28 -8.60 -0.80 -6.07
CA TYR A 28 -8.43 0.13 -7.19
C TYR A 28 -9.42 1.30 -7.12
N ASP A 29 -10.64 1.07 -6.65
CA ASP A 29 -11.62 2.13 -6.36
C ASP A 29 -11.10 3.06 -5.25
N PHE A 30 -10.46 2.51 -4.21
CA PHE A 30 -9.84 3.29 -3.14
C PHE A 30 -8.72 4.19 -3.69
N ILE A 31 -7.78 3.62 -4.46
CA ILE A 31 -6.69 4.38 -5.08
C ILE A 31 -7.23 5.54 -5.92
N LEU A 32 -8.25 5.29 -6.73
CA LEU A 32 -8.91 6.32 -7.54
C LEU A 32 -9.53 7.42 -6.68
N SER A 33 -10.34 7.02 -5.69
CA SER A 33 -11.13 7.93 -4.86
C SER A 33 -10.25 8.88 -4.06
N TYR A 34 -9.10 8.38 -3.62
CA TYR A 34 -8.16 9.12 -2.78
C TYR A 34 -6.96 9.70 -3.55
N GLY A 35 -6.95 9.57 -4.88
CA GLY A 35 -5.93 10.17 -5.74
C GLY A 35 -4.52 9.66 -5.49
N ILE A 36 -4.37 8.40 -5.05
CA ILE A 36 -3.06 7.77 -4.86
C ILE A 36 -2.37 7.67 -6.23
N THR A 37 -1.21 8.31 -6.34
CA THR A 37 -0.45 8.35 -7.60
C THR A 37 0.21 7.01 -7.91
N PRO A 38 0.59 6.74 -9.18
CA PRO A 38 1.30 5.51 -9.55
C PRO A 38 2.60 5.28 -8.75
N ASP A 39 3.35 6.34 -8.45
CA ASP A 39 4.57 6.27 -7.65
C ASP A 39 4.27 5.86 -6.20
N GLN A 40 3.26 6.49 -5.59
CA GLN A 40 2.81 6.12 -4.23
C GLN A 40 2.31 4.69 -4.17
N GLN A 41 1.50 4.26 -5.14
CA GLN A 41 1.05 2.87 -5.24
C GLN A 41 2.24 1.91 -5.38
N THR A 42 3.24 2.25 -6.19
CA THR A 42 4.45 1.43 -6.37
C THR A 42 5.19 1.28 -5.05
N ARG A 43 5.36 2.36 -4.29
CA ARG A 43 6.02 2.34 -2.97
C ARG A 43 5.22 1.56 -1.93
N ILE A 44 3.90 1.70 -1.90
CA ILE A 44 3.01 0.89 -1.03
C ILE A 44 3.15 -0.60 -1.39
N ASN A 45 3.12 -0.96 -2.68
CA ASN A 45 3.30 -2.34 -3.09
C ASN A 45 4.67 -2.90 -2.68
N ARG A 46 5.74 -2.11 -2.81
CA ARG A 46 7.09 -2.49 -2.35
C ARG A 46 7.15 -2.68 -0.84
N LEU A 47 6.51 -1.81 -0.06
CA LEU A 47 6.38 -1.95 1.39
C LEU A 47 5.73 -3.29 1.73
N PHE A 48 4.62 -3.64 1.08
CA PHE A 48 3.94 -4.93 1.31
C PHE A 48 4.75 -6.14 0.85
N MET A 49 5.54 -6.04 -0.22
CA MET A 49 6.48 -7.09 -0.59
C MET A 49 7.55 -7.29 0.49
N ALA A 50 8.13 -6.20 1.01
CA ALA A 50 9.12 -6.28 2.08
C ALA A 50 8.53 -6.85 3.39
N LEU A 51 7.28 -6.49 3.72
CA LEU A 51 6.54 -7.12 4.83
C LEU A 51 6.39 -8.63 4.63
N SER A 52 6.06 -9.08 3.42
CA SER A 52 5.94 -10.50 3.07
C SER A 52 7.25 -11.25 3.34
N GLU A 53 8.35 -10.73 2.81
CA GLU A 53 9.68 -11.33 2.96
C GLU A 53 10.09 -11.39 4.43
N ARG A 54 9.83 -10.32 5.18
CA ARG A 54 10.17 -10.25 6.60
C ARG A 54 9.39 -11.26 7.43
N LEU A 55 8.08 -11.40 7.19
CA LEU A 55 7.22 -12.35 7.88
C LEU A 55 7.52 -13.80 7.50
N ALA A 56 8.01 -14.04 6.28
CA ALA A 56 8.52 -15.34 5.86
C ALA A 56 9.87 -15.70 6.49
N GLY A 57 10.55 -14.75 7.15
CA GLY A 57 11.87 -14.95 7.75
C GLY A 57 13.03 -14.80 6.75
N ASN A 58 12.77 -14.21 5.59
CA ASN A 58 13.79 -13.98 4.57
C ASN A 58 14.61 -12.72 4.89
N THR A 59 15.86 -12.72 4.42
CA THR A 59 16.74 -11.55 4.53
C THR A 59 16.28 -10.46 3.57
N LEU A 60 16.04 -9.27 4.10
CA LEU A 60 15.65 -8.11 3.29
C LEU A 60 16.86 -7.47 2.59
N PRO A 61 16.70 -7.00 1.34
CA PRO A 61 17.76 -6.28 0.65
C PRO A 61 18.08 -4.96 1.37
N PHE A 62 19.38 -4.66 1.55
CA PHE A 62 19.86 -3.47 2.25
C PHE A 62 19.34 -2.15 1.65
N GLY A 63 19.10 -2.10 0.34
CA GLY A 63 18.58 -0.91 -0.35
C GLY A 63 17.18 -0.46 0.12
N LEU A 64 16.43 -1.30 0.83
CA LEU A 64 15.15 -0.88 1.43
C LEU A 64 15.32 0.17 2.55
N LYS A 65 16.52 0.26 3.17
CA LYS A 65 16.83 1.31 4.15
C LYS A 65 17.05 2.69 3.52
N GLU A 66 17.29 2.72 2.22
CA GLU A 66 17.56 3.96 1.47
C GLU A 66 16.27 4.59 0.89
N GLU A 67 15.11 3.96 1.14
CA GLU A 67 13.82 4.52 0.75
C GLU A 67 13.52 5.82 1.52
N SER A 68 12.86 6.75 0.85
CA SER A 68 12.51 8.07 1.43
C SER A 68 11.49 8.04 2.58
N TYR A 69 10.96 6.86 2.92
CA TYR A 69 10.02 6.62 4.00
C TYR A 69 10.60 5.59 4.97
N SER A 70 10.32 5.74 6.27
CA SER A 70 10.93 4.87 7.30
C SER A 70 10.52 3.41 7.12
N THR A 71 11.51 2.54 6.96
CA THR A 71 11.40 1.08 6.90
C THR A 71 12.17 0.38 8.03
N ASP A 72 12.66 1.14 9.01
CA ASP A 72 13.56 0.65 10.06
C ASP A 72 12.95 -0.52 10.86
N PHE A 73 11.64 -0.48 11.07
CA PHE A 73 10.90 -1.53 11.78
C PHE A 73 11.00 -2.90 11.09
N LEU A 74 11.18 -2.94 9.76
CA LEU A 74 11.38 -4.18 9.01
C LEU A 74 12.69 -4.88 9.38
N PHE A 75 13.69 -4.14 9.85
CA PHE A 75 15.00 -4.64 10.25
C PHE A 75 15.13 -4.84 11.76
N SER A 76 14.05 -4.59 12.52
CA SER A 76 14.02 -4.83 13.96
C SER A 76 13.81 -6.30 14.28
N ASP A 77 14.30 -6.73 15.45
CA ASP A 77 13.98 -8.04 16.04
C ASP A 77 12.56 -8.09 16.64
N LYS A 78 11.89 -6.94 16.76
CA LYS A 78 10.53 -6.84 17.28
C LYS A 78 9.49 -7.31 16.24
N PRO A 79 8.35 -7.85 16.68
CA PRO A 79 7.22 -8.14 15.79
C PRO A 79 6.71 -6.87 15.11
N ILE A 80 6.37 -6.95 13.82
CA ILE A 80 5.82 -5.84 13.05
C ILE A 80 4.48 -5.40 13.65
N GLN A 81 4.38 -4.14 14.06
CA GLN A 81 3.13 -3.57 14.56
C GLN A 81 2.33 -2.92 13.43
N LEU A 82 1.00 -2.94 13.55
CA LEU A 82 0.10 -2.23 12.63
C LEU A 82 0.45 -0.73 12.55
N ASP A 83 0.75 -0.10 13.69
CA ASP A 83 1.08 1.33 13.73
C ASP A 83 2.35 1.68 12.95
N ASP A 84 3.37 0.80 12.96
CA ASP A 84 4.58 0.99 12.16
C ASP A 84 4.23 1.03 10.66
N VAL A 85 3.35 0.13 10.23
CA VAL A 85 2.89 0.05 8.84
C VAL A 85 2.00 1.24 8.47
N LYS A 86 1.10 1.67 9.36
CA LYS A 86 0.29 2.89 9.16
C LYS A 86 1.20 4.11 8.97
N ASN A 87 2.20 4.28 9.83
CA ASN A 87 3.16 5.37 9.74
C ASN A 87 3.95 5.34 8.43
N ALA A 88 4.40 4.17 8.00
CA ALA A 88 5.09 4.03 6.72
C ALA A 88 4.18 4.38 5.52
N ILE A 89 2.91 3.95 5.54
CA ILE A 89 1.92 4.31 4.51
C ILE A 89 1.69 5.82 4.49
N THR A 90 1.51 6.47 5.64
CA THR A 90 1.31 7.92 5.76
C THR A 90 2.52 8.71 5.23
N ASN A 91 3.74 8.20 5.41
CA ASN A 91 4.94 8.83 4.86
C ASN A 91 5.01 8.73 3.32
N ILE A 92 4.50 7.65 2.73
CA ILE A 92 4.42 7.49 1.27
C ILE A 92 3.27 8.34 0.70
N TRP A 93 2.13 8.30 1.38
CA TRP A 93 0.90 8.96 1.00
C TRP A 93 0.45 9.86 2.17
N PRO A 94 0.90 11.14 2.19
CA PRO A 94 0.58 12.06 3.27
C PRO A 94 -0.91 12.37 3.29
N VAL A 95 -1.59 11.80 4.26
CA VAL A 95 -3.03 11.96 4.51
C VAL A 95 -3.27 12.71 5.79
N THR A 96 -4.38 13.43 5.87
CA THR A 96 -4.82 14.13 7.08
C THR A 96 -5.72 13.28 7.97
N ASP A 97 -6.16 12.12 7.48
CA ASP A 97 -7.06 11.20 8.16
C ASP A 97 -6.29 9.92 8.52
N ASP A 98 -6.13 9.68 9.82
CA ASP A 98 -5.35 8.58 10.39
C ASP A 98 -5.98 7.20 10.18
N ASP A 99 -7.25 7.14 9.74
CA ASP A 99 -7.96 5.90 9.44
C ASP A 99 -7.80 5.46 7.98
N LEU A 100 -7.31 6.34 7.11
CA LEU A 100 -7.10 6.02 5.69
C LEU A 100 -6.06 4.92 5.44
N PRO A 101 -4.91 4.87 6.14
CA PRO A 101 -3.98 3.76 6.00
C PRO A 101 -4.63 2.42 6.36
N LEU A 102 -5.45 2.36 7.41
CA LEU A 102 -6.17 1.14 7.79
C LEU A 102 -7.21 0.75 6.74
N SER A 103 -7.93 1.74 6.20
CA SER A 103 -8.93 1.54 5.15
C SER A 103 -8.29 1.01 3.86
N LEU A 104 -7.07 1.45 3.53
CA LEU A 104 -6.28 0.90 2.43
C LEU A 104 -5.98 -0.60 2.66
N VAL A 105 -5.54 -0.99 3.86
CA VAL A 105 -5.28 -2.41 4.20
C VAL A 105 -6.54 -3.25 4.06
N LYS A 106 -7.69 -2.74 4.52
CA LYS A 106 -9.00 -3.42 4.36
C LYS A 106 -9.35 -3.59 2.89
N ALA A 107 -9.23 -2.53 2.09
CA ALA A 107 -9.52 -2.57 0.65
C ALA A 107 -8.59 -3.55 -0.10
N MET A 108 -7.31 -3.63 0.28
CA MET A 108 -6.37 -4.63 -0.24
C MET A 108 -6.84 -6.05 0.06
N LYS A 109 -7.19 -6.34 1.32
CA LYS A 109 -7.70 -7.65 1.73
C LYS A 109 -8.97 -8.03 0.99
N GLU A 110 -9.95 -7.14 0.93
CA GLU A 110 -11.24 -7.38 0.26
C GLU A 110 -11.07 -7.68 -1.23
N GLN A 111 -10.06 -7.10 -1.87
CA GLN A 111 -9.72 -7.40 -3.27
C GLN A 111 -8.82 -8.65 -3.45
N GLY A 112 -8.41 -9.30 -2.36
CA GLY A 112 -7.56 -10.49 -2.40
C GLY A 112 -6.07 -10.20 -2.62
N ILE A 113 -5.60 -8.98 -2.32
CA ILE A 113 -4.20 -8.58 -2.45
C ILE A 113 -3.48 -8.82 -1.12
N GLN A 114 -2.37 -9.58 -1.15
CA GLN A 114 -1.49 -9.80 0.00
C GLN A 114 -2.27 -10.22 1.27
N ILE A 115 -3.23 -11.14 1.11
CA ILE A 115 -4.25 -11.48 2.12
C ILE A 115 -3.60 -11.83 3.47
N GLN A 116 -2.56 -12.65 3.49
CA GLN A 116 -1.90 -13.09 4.72
C GLN A 116 -1.31 -11.92 5.52
N ILE A 117 -0.72 -10.94 4.83
CA ILE A 117 -0.16 -9.74 5.46
C ILE A 117 -1.30 -8.87 5.99
N CYS A 118 -2.35 -8.69 5.20
CA CYS A 118 -3.50 -7.90 5.63
C CYS A 118 -4.20 -8.55 6.84
N ASP A 119 -4.35 -9.88 6.85
CA ASP A 119 -4.90 -10.61 8.00
C ASP A 119 -4.03 -10.45 9.25
N TYR A 120 -2.72 -10.60 9.09
CA TYR A 120 -1.77 -10.35 10.18
C TYR A 120 -1.92 -8.94 10.76
N LEU A 121 -1.93 -7.91 9.91
CA LEU A 121 -2.05 -6.51 10.34
C LEU A 121 -3.42 -6.21 10.97
N LEU A 122 -4.51 -6.70 10.36
CA LEU A 122 -5.88 -6.44 10.82
C LEU A 122 -6.22 -7.21 12.10
N SER A 123 -5.50 -8.28 12.43
CA SER A 123 -5.65 -8.99 13.72
C SER A 123 -5.15 -8.19 14.93
N GLN A 124 -4.43 -7.09 14.68
CA GLN A 124 -3.89 -6.19 15.70
C GLN A 124 -4.76 -4.93 15.90
N ALA A 125 -5.78 -4.75 15.06
CA ALA A 125 -6.64 -3.57 15.00
C ALA A 125 -7.82 -3.62 16.00
#